data_AF-A0A4R1YKW5-F1
#
_entry.id   AF-A0A4R1YKW5-F1
#
_cell.length_a   1.000
_cell.length_b   1.000
_cell.length_c   1.000
_cell.angle_alpha   90.00
_cell.angle_beta   90.00
_cell.angle_gamma   90.00
#
_symmetry.space_group_name_H-M   'P 1'
#
loop_
_entity.id
_entity.type
_entity.pdbx_description
1 polymer ?
#
loop_
_entity_poly.entity_id
_entity_poly.type
_entity_poly.pdbx_seq_one_letter_code
_entity_poly.pdbx_strand_id
1 'polypeptide(L)'
;MIAEAQYLIKRNSNGRDDLDALEWARQLAEEGFFALALMGDLRLDKAINDLPQLKRRTHPRVTISHATEADVAQYCRARGLHDDATIRKLADIARRNGGLGDVEDIFATARDLGKAKVPTVEDILAALEYLEFTNRRAK
;
A
#
# COMPACT_ATOMS: atom_id res chain seq x y z
N MET A 1 6.43 5.65 13.78
CA MET A 1 5.66 4.76 12.87
C MET A 1 6.57 3.63 12.46
N ILE A 2 6.08 2.39 12.50
CA ILE A 2 6.81 1.21 12.03
C ILE A 2 6.09 0.70 10.79
N ALA A 3 6.74 0.83 9.64
CA ALA A 3 6.26 0.26 8.38
C ALA A 3 6.65 -1.22 8.29
N GLU A 4 5.85 -1.99 7.56
CA GLU A 4 6.05 -3.43 7.40
C GLU A 4 6.19 -4.18 8.74
N ALA A 5 5.39 -3.79 9.74
CA ALA A 5 5.48 -4.28 11.11
C ALA A 5 5.19 -5.79 11.23
N GLN A 6 4.57 -6.42 10.24
CA GLN A 6 4.43 -7.87 10.17
C GLN A 6 5.79 -8.60 10.13
N TYR A 7 6.88 -7.95 9.70
CA TYR A 7 8.22 -8.54 9.74
C TYR A 7 8.88 -8.49 11.12
N LEU A 8 8.28 -7.80 12.10
CA LEU A 8 8.67 -7.94 13.50
C LEU A 8 8.27 -9.29 14.08
N ILE A 9 7.34 -9.99 13.42
CA ILE A 9 6.90 -11.32 13.79
C ILE A 9 7.88 -12.32 13.18
N LYS A 10 8.66 -12.98 14.03
CA LYS A 10 9.61 -14.02 13.60
C LYS A 10 9.06 -15.39 13.94
N ARG A 11 9.49 -16.44 13.24
CA ARG A 11 9.25 -17.80 13.72
C ARG A 11 10.37 -18.24 14.64
N ASN A 12 10.02 -18.74 15.82
CA ASN A 12 10.98 -19.36 16.72
C ASN A 12 11.34 -20.79 16.27
N SER A 13 12.34 -21.38 16.93
CA SER A 13 12.81 -22.76 16.65
C SER A 13 11.74 -23.84 16.84
N ASN A 14 10.69 -23.54 17.60
CA ASN A 14 9.55 -24.43 17.84
C ASN A 14 8.41 -24.23 16.82
N GLY A 15 8.60 -23.38 15.81
CA GLY A 15 7.62 -23.12 14.75
C GLY A 15 6.46 -22.22 15.15
N ARG A 16 6.51 -21.59 16.34
CA ARG A 16 5.52 -20.60 16.78
C ARG A 16 5.99 -19.19 16.41
N ASP A 17 5.03 -18.29 16.27
CA ASP A 17 5.31 -16.88 16.05
C ASP A 17 5.86 -16.26 17.35
N ASP A 18 6.96 -15.53 17.22
CA ASP A 18 7.63 -14.72 18.22
C ASP A 18 7.19 -13.27 18.02
N LEU A 19 6.64 -12.70 19.08
CA LEU A 19 5.93 -11.44 19.10
C LEU A 19 6.61 -10.42 20.04
N ASP A 20 7.78 -10.77 20.59
CA ASP A 20 8.48 -9.97 21.59
C ASP A 20 8.84 -8.58 21.05
N ALA A 21 9.20 -8.48 19.77
CA ALA A 21 9.50 -7.19 19.14
C ALA A 21 8.30 -6.23 19.13
N LEU A 22 7.07 -6.75 18.98
CA LEU A 22 5.85 -5.95 19.05
C LEU A 22 5.55 -5.50 20.49
N GLU A 23 5.81 -6.36 21.47
CA GLU A 23 5.69 -6.00 22.89
C GLU A 23 6.70 -4.93 23.31
N TRP A 24 7.94 -5.05 22.85
CA TRP A 24 8.97 -4.05 23.08
C TRP A 24 8.58 -2.70 22.47
N ALA A 25 8.09 -2.68 21.23
CA ALA A 25 7.63 -1.45 20.60
C ALA A 25 6.47 -0.81 21.36
N ARG A 26 5.53 -1.64 21.85
CA ARG A 26 4.40 -1.21 22.67
C ARG A 26 4.86 -0.62 24.02
N GLN A 27 5.78 -1.26 24.71
CA GLN A 27 6.32 -0.78 25.98
C GLN A 27 7.11 0.52 25.79
N LEU A 28 7.95 0.58 24.76
CA LEU A 28 8.70 1.78 24.41
C LEU A 28 7.77 2.98 24.15
N ALA A 29 6.65 2.76 23.47
CA ALA A 29 5.66 3.80 23.22
C ALA A 29 4.97 4.29 24.51
N GLU A 30 4.67 3.38 25.43
CA GLU A 30 4.07 3.74 26.73
C GLU A 30 5.04 4.51 27.62
N GLU A 31 6.25 3.98 27.82
CA GLU A 31 7.26 4.60 28.69
C GLU A 31 7.83 5.88 28.08
N GLY A 32 7.93 5.93 26.76
CA GLY A 32 8.38 7.09 26.01
C GLY A 32 7.29 8.14 25.76
N PHE A 33 6.06 7.89 26.20
CA PHE A 33 4.91 8.80 26.05
C PHE A 33 4.69 9.28 24.60
N PHE A 34 4.80 8.38 23.62
CA PHE A 34 4.57 8.71 22.21
C PHE A 34 3.55 7.78 21.55
N ALA A 35 2.84 8.30 20.54
CA ALA A 35 1.90 7.51 19.76
C ALA A 35 2.66 6.61 18.76
N LEU A 36 2.29 5.33 18.72
CA LEU A 36 2.88 4.34 17.82
C LEU A 36 1.84 3.88 16.79
N ALA A 37 2.13 4.16 15.51
CA ALA A 37 1.43 3.56 14.38
C ALA A 37 2.20 2.34 13.86
N LEU A 38 1.56 1.18 13.87
CA LEU A 38 2.03 -0.05 13.23
C LEU A 38 1.32 -0.20 11.89
N MET A 39 2.08 -0.31 10.81
CA MET A 39 1.54 -0.47 9.46
C MET A 39 2.14 -1.72 8.81
N GLY A 40 1.34 -2.38 7.99
CA GLY A 40 1.75 -3.61 7.32
C GLY A 40 0.60 -4.20 6.51
N ASP A 41 0.84 -5.37 5.94
CA ASP A 41 -0.20 -6.13 5.25
C ASP A 41 -1.19 -6.79 6.23
N LEU A 42 -2.18 -7.52 5.69
CA LEU A 42 -3.23 -8.18 6.48
C LEU A 42 -2.72 -9.26 7.45
N ARG A 43 -1.46 -9.71 7.33
CA ARG A 43 -0.85 -10.63 8.32
C ARG A 43 -0.63 -9.94 9.65
N LEU A 44 -0.42 -8.62 9.65
CA LEU A 44 -0.29 -7.82 10.87
C LEU A 44 -1.59 -7.83 11.69
N ASP A 45 -2.74 -7.72 11.03
CA ASP A 45 -4.04 -7.72 11.73
C ASP A 45 -4.27 -9.03 12.49
N LYS A 46 -3.91 -10.17 11.88
CA LYS A 46 -3.96 -11.46 12.56
C LYS A 46 -3.09 -11.47 13.81
N ALA A 47 -1.83 -11.05 13.69
CA ALA A 47 -0.89 -11.06 14.81
C ALA A 47 -1.30 -10.12 15.95
N ILE A 48 -1.85 -8.94 15.63
CA ILE A 48 -2.40 -8.03 16.64
C ILE A 48 -3.60 -8.67 17.35
N ASN A 49 -4.45 -9.39 16.62
CA ASN A 49 -5.61 -10.06 17.21
C ASN A 49 -5.22 -11.19 18.18
N ASP A 50 -4.10 -11.86 17.92
CA ASP A 50 -3.55 -12.93 18.76
C ASP A 50 -2.83 -12.39 20.03
N LEU A 51 -2.64 -11.06 20.14
CA LEU A 51 -2.00 -10.37 21.28
C LEU A 51 -2.97 -9.42 22.01
N PRO A 52 -3.72 -9.87 23.03
CA PRO A 52 -4.71 -9.05 23.74
C PRO A 52 -4.15 -7.71 24.28
N GLN A 53 -2.91 -7.71 24.76
CA GLN A 53 -2.26 -6.54 25.34
C GLN A 53 -1.84 -5.48 24.30
N LEU A 54 -1.54 -5.90 23.07
CA LEU A 54 -1.28 -5.00 21.95
C LEU A 54 -2.62 -4.55 21.33
N LYS A 55 -3.58 -5.47 21.20
CA LYS A 55 -4.92 -5.24 20.68
C LYS A 55 -5.64 -4.11 21.40
N ARG A 56 -5.57 -4.06 22.74
CA ARG A 56 -6.23 -3.02 23.56
C ARG A 56 -5.65 -1.62 23.37
N ARG A 57 -4.42 -1.49 22.86
CA ARG A 57 -3.67 -0.23 22.77
C ARG A 57 -3.51 0.29 21.35
N THR A 58 -3.91 -0.49 20.36
CA THR A 58 -3.78 -0.18 18.92
C THR A 58 -5.09 0.38 18.33
N HIS A 59 -5.88 1.12 19.11
CA HIS A 59 -7.15 1.70 18.67
C HIS A 59 -7.02 3.20 18.31
N PRO A 60 -7.70 3.67 17.24
CA PRO A 60 -8.52 2.91 16.29
C PRO A 60 -7.67 2.08 15.29
N ARG A 61 -8.14 0.87 14.96
CA ARG A 61 -7.57 0.06 13.88
C ARG A 61 -8.23 0.45 12.57
N VAL A 62 -7.42 0.75 11.56
CA VAL A 62 -7.88 1.11 10.22
C VAL A 62 -7.36 0.06 9.25
N THR A 63 -8.27 -0.60 8.55
CA THR A 63 -7.95 -1.57 7.50
C THR A 63 -8.25 -0.95 6.15
N ILE A 64 -7.22 -0.75 5.33
CA ILE A 64 -7.36 -0.32 3.94
C ILE A 64 -7.25 -1.58 3.08
N SER A 65 -8.37 -2.05 2.55
CA SER A 65 -8.41 -3.34 1.83
C SER A 65 -7.94 -3.24 0.39
N HIS A 66 -8.24 -2.14 -0.29
CA HIS A 66 -7.82 -1.86 -1.66
C HIS A 66 -7.96 -0.37 -1.97
N ALA A 67 -7.27 0.11 -3.00
CA ALA A 67 -7.50 1.44 -3.55
C ALA A 67 -8.86 1.46 -4.26
N THR A 68 -9.74 2.39 -3.89
CA THR A 68 -11.02 2.54 -4.58
C THR A 68 -10.85 3.27 -5.90
N GLU A 69 -11.81 3.12 -6.81
CA GLU A 69 -11.82 3.91 -8.05
C GLU A 69 -11.86 5.41 -7.77
N ALA A 70 -12.52 5.84 -6.68
CA ALA A 70 -12.56 7.23 -6.26
C ALA A 70 -11.18 7.75 -5.84
N ASP A 71 -10.39 6.94 -5.11
CA ASP A 71 -9.03 7.29 -4.70
C ASP A 71 -8.11 7.43 -5.92
N VAL A 72 -8.20 6.49 -6.86
CA VAL A 72 -7.41 6.51 -8.10
C VAL A 72 -7.82 7.71 -8.98
N ALA A 73 -9.12 7.99 -9.10
CA ALA A 73 -9.63 9.14 -9.83
C ALA A 73 -9.13 10.45 -9.20
N GLN A 74 -9.17 10.57 -7.88
CA GLN A 74 -8.65 11.74 -7.17
C GLN A 74 -7.14 11.89 -7.40
N TYR A 75 -6.38 10.80 -7.32
CA TYR A 75 -4.93 10.77 -7.58
C TYR A 75 -4.59 11.25 -9.00
N CYS A 76 -5.33 10.76 -10.00
CA CYS A 76 -5.13 11.09 -11.42
C CYS A 76 -5.51 12.54 -11.73
N ARG A 77 -6.68 12.98 -11.24
CA ARG A 77 -7.18 14.34 -11.47
C ARG A 77 -6.31 15.40 -10.81
N ALA A 78 -5.76 15.11 -9.62
CA ALA A 78 -4.77 15.98 -8.97
C ALA A 78 -3.49 16.17 -9.80
N ARG A 79 -3.21 15.26 -10.73
CA ARG A 79 -2.06 15.30 -11.65
C ARG A 79 -2.42 15.77 -13.06
N GLY A 80 -3.66 16.22 -13.28
CA GLY A 80 -4.13 16.77 -14.56
C GLY A 80 -4.67 15.74 -15.56
N LEU A 81 -4.77 14.45 -15.18
CA LEU A 81 -5.43 13.45 -16.01
C LEU A 81 -6.93 13.44 -15.67
N HIS A 82 -7.75 13.84 -16.65
CA HIS A 82 -9.21 13.94 -16.50
C HIS A 82 -9.99 12.95 -17.38
N ASP A 83 -9.30 12.09 -18.13
CA ASP A 83 -9.95 11.09 -18.97
C ASP A 83 -10.48 9.92 -18.12
N ASP A 84 -11.81 9.82 -17.99
CA ASP A 84 -12.46 8.84 -17.13
C ASP A 84 -12.25 7.39 -17.61
N ALA A 85 -12.08 7.15 -18.91
CA ALA A 85 -11.83 5.82 -19.45
C ALA A 85 -10.45 5.29 -19.03
N THR A 86 -9.42 6.13 -19.12
CA THR A 86 -8.05 5.82 -18.67
C THR A 86 -8.00 5.66 -17.16
N ILE A 87 -8.69 6.53 -16.41
CA ILE A 87 -8.78 6.43 -14.94
C ILE A 87 -9.38 5.09 -14.51
N ARG A 88 -10.46 4.63 -15.14
CA ARG A 88 -11.05 3.31 -14.86
C ARG A 88 -10.07 2.17 -15.12
N LYS A 89 -9.33 2.23 -16.22
CA LYS A 89 -8.31 1.23 -16.54
C LYS A 89 -7.20 1.19 -15.47
N LEU A 90 -6.75 2.36 -15.00
CA LEU A 90 -5.78 2.46 -13.90
C LEU A 90 -6.36 1.94 -12.58
N ALA A 91 -7.64 2.19 -12.30
CA ALA A 91 -8.31 1.68 -11.11
C ALA A 91 -8.41 0.14 -11.11
N ASP A 92 -8.70 -0.46 -12.27
CA ASP A 92 -8.70 -1.91 -12.42
C ASP A 92 -7.32 -2.53 -12.21
N ILE A 93 -6.26 -1.86 -12.70
CA ILE A 93 -4.87 -2.29 -12.48
C ILE A 93 -4.51 -2.19 -10.99
N ALA A 94 -4.79 -1.04 -10.37
CA ALA A 94 -4.53 -0.82 -8.94
C ALA A 94 -5.23 -1.86 -8.07
N ARG A 95 -6.46 -2.25 -8.41
CA ARG A 95 -7.21 -3.28 -7.66
C ARG A 95 -6.62 -4.68 -7.80
N ARG A 96 -6.00 -5.01 -8.94
CA ARG A 96 -5.47 -6.36 -9.24
C ARG A 96 -4.05 -6.57 -8.75
N ASN A 97 -3.26 -5.51 -8.62
CA ASN A 97 -1.82 -5.58 -8.40
C ASN A 97 -1.39 -4.80 -7.13
N GLY A 98 -0.39 -3.91 -7.25
CA GLY A 98 0.28 -3.19 -6.16
C GLY A 98 -0.44 -1.93 -5.65
N GLY A 99 -1.74 -1.76 -5.92
CA GLY A 99 -2.51 -0.61 -5.45
C GLY A 99 -2.10 0.70 -6.14
N LEU A 100 -2.10 1.79 -5.37
CA LEU A 100 -1.72 3.12 -5.87
C LEU A 100 -0.24 3.24 -6.25
N GLY A 101 0.63 2.37 -5.73
CA GLY A 101 2.05 2.35 -6.10
C GLY A 101 2.24 2.08 -7.59
N ASP A 102 1.52 1.11 -8.14
CA ASP A 102 1.57 0.84 -9.59
C ASP A 102 1.10 2.03 -10.42
N VAL A 103 0.06 2.73 -9.95
CA VAL A 103 -0.43 3.96 -10.62
C VAL A 103 0.65 5.04 -10.58
N GLU A 104 1.37 5.18 -9.47
CA GLU A 104 2.51 6.08 -9.36
C GLU A 104 3.63 5.73 -10.33
N ASP A 105 4.01 4.46 -10.41
CA ASP A 105 5.04 3.97 -11.34
C ASP A 105 4.66 4.21 -12.81
N ILE A 106 3.39 3.98 -13.16
CA ILE A 106 2.85 4.29 -14.49
C ILE A 106 2.97 5.79 -14.77
N PHE A 107 2.61 6.65 -13.81
CA PHE A 107 2.72 8.10 -13.97
C PHE A 107 4.17 8.58 -14.08
N ALA A 108 5.08 8.00 -13.29
CA ALA A 108 6.51 8.29 -13.38
C ALA A 108 7.06 7.93 -14.76
N THR A 109 6.76 6.71 -15.22
CA THR A 109 7.18 6.21 -16.53
C THR A 109 6.57 7.04 -17.66
N ALA A 110 5.29 7.40 -17.57
CA ALA A 110 4.64 8.24 -18.59
C ALA A 110 5.24 9.65 -18.65
N ARG A 111 5.72 10.20 -17.54
CA ARG A 111 6.47 11.46 -17.54
C ARG A 111 7.85 11.32 -18.19
N ASP A 112 8.52 10.20 -17.97
CA ASP A 112 9.84 9.96 -18.55
C ASP A 112 9.78 9.71 -20.06
N LEU A 113 8.70 9.07 -20.53
CA LEU A 113 8.45 8.84 -21.96
C LEU A 113 7.89 10.08 -22.67
N GLY A 114 7.08 10.87 -21.97
CA GLY A 114 6.41 12.04 -22.50
C GLY A 114 7.31 13.28 -22.59
N LYS A 115 6.96 14.20 -23.48
CA LYS A 115 7.59 15.54 -23.55
C LYS A 115 6.83 16.61 -22.78
N ALA A 116 5.60 16.29 -22.37
CA ALA A 116 4.71 17.21 -21.69
C ALA A 116 4.93 17.18 -20.17
N LYS A 117 4.68 18.31 -19.50
CA LYS A 117 4.74 18.41 -18.04
C LYS A 117 3.68 17.56 -17.33
N VAL A 118 2.57 17.28 -18.02
CA VAL A 118 1.48 16.41 -17.59
C VAL A 118 1.37 15.27 -18.60
N PRO A 119 1.44 14.00 -18.15
CA PRO A 119 1.26 12.86 -19.05
C PRO A 119 -0.08 12.91 -19.78
N THR A 120 -0.04 12.73 -21.09
CA THR A 120 -1.24 12.55 -21.91
C THR A 120 -1.75 11.12 -21.81
N VAL A 121 -2.95 10.87 -22.35
CA VAL A 121 -3.51 9.50 -22.43
C VAL A 121 -2.57 8.57 -23.22
N GLU A 122 -1.93 9.06 -24.28
CA GLU A 122 -0.98 8.28 -25.09
C GLU A 122 0.26 7.91 -24.27
N ASP A 123 0.81 8.84 -23.49
CA ASP A 123 1.97 8.58 -22.63
C ASP A 123 1.64 7.52 -21.56
N ILE A 124 0.43 7.56 -21.00
CA ILE A 124 -0.04 6.58 -20.02
C ILE A 124 -0.21 5.20 -20.69
N LEU A 125 -0.77 5.14 -21.89
CA LEU A 125 -0.91 3.88 -22.62
C LEU A 125 0.45 3.28 -22.99
N ALA A 126 1.41 4.11 -23.41
CA ALA A 126 2.78 3.69 -23.69
C ALA A 126 3.48 3.18 -22.42
N ALA A 127 3.29 3.86 -21.27
CA ALA A 127 3.82 3.41 -20.00
C ALA A 127 3.22 2.08 -19.54
N LEU A 128 1.92 1.86 -19.77
CA LEU A 128 1.25 0.59 -19.47
C LEU A 128 1.81 -0.58 -20.28
N GLU A 129 2.15 -0.34 -21.54
CA GLU A 129 2.80 -1.34 -22.40
C GLU A 129 4.26 -1.58 -21.96
N TYR A 130 5.00 -0.51 -21.69
CA TYR A 130 6.40 -0.59 -21.25
C TYR A 130 6.57 -1.35 -19.93
N LEU A 131 5.70 -1.11 -18.96
CA LEU A 131 5.71 -1.80 -17.66
C LEU A 131 5.06 -3.19 -17.70
N GLU A 132 4.65 -3.64 -18.90
CA GLU A 132 4.01 -4.94 -19.15
C GLU A 132 2.72 -5.16 -18.34
N PHE A 133 2.06 -4.10 -17.86
CA PHE A 133 0.78 -4.21 -17.15
C PHE A 133 -0.35 -4.72 -18.04
N THR A 134 -0.20 -4.62 -19.36
CA THR A 134 -1.11 -5.21 -20.35
C THR A 134 -0.99 -6.74 -20.44
N ASN A 135 0.18 -7.31 -20.12
CA ASN A 135 0.50 -8.74 -20.27
C ASN A 135 0.59 -9.51 -18.94
N ARG A 136 0.70 -8.82 -17.80
CA ARG A 136 0.66 -9.44 -16.47
C ARG A 136 -0.73 -10.00 -16.18
N ARG A 137 -0.97 -11.26 -16.59
CA ARG A 137 -2.04 -12.08 -16.00
C ARG A 137 -1.71 -12.30 -14.53
N ALA A 138 -2.68 -12.02 -13.66
CA ALA A 138 -2.61 -12.23 -12.22
C ALA A 138 -1.98 -13.59 -11.91
N LYS A 139 -0.91 -13.59 -11.11
CA LYS A 139 -0.39 -14.79 -10.45
C LYS A 139 -1.16 -15.02 -9.16
#